data_AF-B4EMF8-F1
#
_entry.id   AF-B4EMF8-F1
#
_cell.length_a   1.000
_cell.length_b   1.000
_cell.length_c   1.000
_cell.angle_alpha   90.00
_cell.angle_beta   90.00
_cell.angle_gamma   90.00
#
_symmetry.space_group_name_H-M   'P 1'
#
loop_
_entity.id
_entity.type
_entity.pdbx_description
1 polymer ?
#
loop_
_entity_poly.entity_id
_entity_poly.type
_entity_poly.pdbx_seq_one_letter_code
_entity_poly.pdbx_strand_id
1 'polypeptide(L)'
;MATPSKYTTGFADGMFSSGWMQGGVQGAWIQEPHTRYSLEGGFSNEPTALFGGVAIKTTMGAKGRMELGAGVTKAAAVADVQGFVIDSKMYHAVVTAQNTAPQVALHDGVHFARIGSRVRMYLGIDPTFAETLYGAPNTPVSFDFTKQQIIASTGATDVIPVTVTEVFEDGITLVYNAASDTVTYGRGPVAVVRL
;
A
#
# COMPACT_ATOMS: atom_id res chain seq x y z
N MET A 1 -25.17 29.64 45.21
CA MET A 1 -24.93 30.01 43.80
C MET A 1 -24.12 28.89 43.16
N ALA A 2 -24.80 27.93 42.55
CA ALA A 2 -24.24 26.85 41.71
C ALA A 2 -24.55 27.25 40.26
N THR A 3 -23.72 27.11 39.22
CA THR A 3 -22.79 26.03 38.84
C THR A 3 -21.87 26.55 37.71
N PRO A 4 -20.66 25.98 37.53
CA PRO A 4 -20.10 25.79 36.19
C PRO A 4 -20.04 24.29 35.86
N SER A 5 -20.87 23.84 34.93
CA SER A 5 -20.71 22.52 34.30
C SER A 5 -19.58 22.64 33.27
N LYS A 6 -18.46 21.97 33.53
CA LYS A 6 -17.31 21.86 32.59
C LYS A 6 -17.00 20.41 32.19
N TYR A 7 -17.94 19.50 32.34
CA TYR A 7 -17.73 18.10 31.99
C TYR A 7 -18.94 17.53 31.27
N THR A 8 -19.07 17.88 29.99
CA THR A 8 -19.72 16.98 29.03
C THR A 8 -18.69 15.90 28.68
N THR A 9 -18.62 14.86 29.50
CA THR A 9 -17.85 13.65 29.16
C THR A 9 -18.65 12.87 28.13
N GLY A 10 -18.38 13.08 26.85
CA GLY A 10 -18.84 12.18 25.80
C GLY A 10 -18.28 10.79 26.06
N PHE A 11 -19.11 9.76 25.91
CA PHE A 11 -18.81 8.34 26.18
C PHE A 11 -17.68 7.73 25.32
N ALA A 12 -16.83 8.54 24.67
CA ALA A 12 -15.81 8.11 23.71
C ALA A 12 -14.37 8.18 24.23
N ASP A 13 -14.10 8.75 25.42
CA ASP A 13 -12.73 8.97 25.92
C ASP A 13 -12.09 7.74 26.59
N GLY A 14 -12.76 6.58 26.59
CA GLY A 14 -12.30 5.37 27.28
C GLY A 14 -12.57 4.06 26.53
N MET A 15 -13.07 4.11 25.30
CA MET A 15 -13.20 2.92 24.44
C MET A 15 -12.12 3.01 23.37
N PHE A 16 -11.56 1.87 22.94
CA PHE A 16 -10.74 1.80 21.73
C PHE A 16 -11.49 2.55 20.63
N SER A 17 -10.99 3.72 20.27
CA SER A 17 -11.68 4.64 19.39
C SER A 17 -11.85 3.97 18.04
N SER A 18 -13.10 3.67 17.68
CA SER A 18 -13.47 2.96 16.45
C SER A 18 -13.08 3.71 15.17
N GLY A 19 -12.64 4.96 15.26
CA GLY A 19 -12.03 5.71 14.17
C GLY A 19 -10.59 5.30 13.84
N TRP A 20 -9.89 4.55 14.70
CA TRP A 20 -8.47 4.22 14.51
C TRP A 20 -8.24 2.95 13.67
N MET A 21 -9.31 2.30 13.22
CA MET A 21 -9.26 1.01 12.52
C MET A 21 -10.20 0.94 11.30
N GLN A 22 -10.74 2.06 10.82
CA GLN A 22 -11.67 2.02 9.69
C GLN A 22 -10.93 1.67 8.38
N GLY A 23 -9.75 2.24 8.15
CA GLY A 23 -8.85 1.84 7.08
C GLY A 23 -7.69 0.98 7.58
N GLY A 24 -7.36 -0.08 6.84
CA GLY A 24 -6.16 -0.89 7.10
C GLY A 24 -4.85 -0.11 6.88
N VAL A 25 -3.72 -0.79 7.06
CA VAL A 25 -2.39 -0.25 6.73
C VAL A 25 -2.12 -0.44 5.24
N GLN A 26 -1.62 0.59 4.57
CA GLN A 26 -1.16 0.50 3.18
C GLN A 26 -0.15 -0.64 3.00
N GLY A 27 -0.40 -1.50 2.02
CA GLY A 27 0.39 -2.71 1.77
C GLY A 27 -0.06 -3.94 2.54
N ALA A 28 -0.99 -3.83 3.49
CA ALA A 28 -1.58 -5.01 4.12
C ALA A 28 -2.53 -5.73 3.14
N TRP A 29 -2.45 -7.06 3.10
CA TRP A 29 -3.39 -7.88 2.32
C TRP A 29 -4.51 -8.40 3.23
N ILE A 30 -5.69 -8.59 2.65
CA ILE A 30 -6.86 -9.15 3.32
C ILE A 30 -6.77 -10.67 3.23
N GLN A 31 -6.77 -11.33 4.39
CA GLN A 31 -6.56 -12.77 4.46
C GLN A 31 -7.81 -13.54 4.06
N GLU A 32 -7.87 -13.98 2.81
CA GLU A 32 -8.97 -14.79 2.31
C GLU A 32 -8.50 -16.22 2.03
N PRO A 33 -9.35 -17.23 2.30
CA PRO A 33 -8.94 -18.63 2.17
C PRO A 33 -8.55 -19.02 0.74
N HIS A 34 -9.07 -18.31 -0.26
CA HIS A 34 -8.83 -18.60 -1.68
C HIS A 34 -7.57 -17.93 -2.25
N THR A 35 -7.02 -16.90 -1.59
CA THR A 35 -5.82 -16.14 -2.02
C THR A 35 -4.63 -16.35 -1.08
N ARG A 36 -4.75 -17.27 -0.11
CA ARG A 36 -3.69 -17.53 0.87
C ARG A 36 -2.36 -17.96 0.26
N TYR A 37 -2.38 -18.64 -0.88
CA TYR A 37 -1.20 -19.18 -1.57
C TYR A 37 -0.77 -18.39 -2.80
N SER A 38 -1.41 -17.25 -3.07
CA SER A 38 -1.10 -16.43 -4.25
C SER A 38 -0.08 -15.32 -3.97
N LEU A 39 0.54 -15.34 -2.78
CA LEU A 39 1.64 -14.44 -2.43
C LEU A 39 2.96 -15.05 -2.84
N GLU A 40 3.83 -14.23 -3.44
CA GLU A 40 5.16 -14.64 -3.89
C GLU A 40 6.24 -13.97 -3.04
N GLY A 41 7.39 -14.65 -2.95
CA GLY A 41 8.61 -14.14 -2.36
C GLY A 41 9.67 -13.87 -3.43
N GLY A 42 10.45 -12.82 -3.24
CA GLY A 42 11.58 -12.46 -4.08
C GLY A 42 12.62 -11.69 -3.29
N PHE A 43 13.52 -11.02 -4.01
CA PHE A 43 14.54 -10.16 -3.40
C PHE A 43 14.46 -8.74 -3.98
N SER A 44 14.80 -7.74 -3.17
CA SER A 44 14.91 -6.36 -3.63
C SER A 44 16.13 -6.19 -4.51
N ASN A 45 15.93 -5.70 -5.74
CA ASN A 45 16.98 -5.19 -6.61
C ASN A 45 16.86 -3.65 -6.77
N GLU A 46 16.03 -3.03 -5.92
CA GLU A 46 15.80 -1.59 -5.92
C GLU A 46 16.85 -0.91 -5.04
N PRO A 47 17.57 0.11 -5.55
CA PRO A 47 18.54 0.86 -4.73
C PRO A 47 17.88 1.80 -3.73
N THR A 48 16.59 2.10 -3.90
CA THR A 48 15.78 2.94 -3.01
C THR A 48 14.89 2.11 -2.08
N ALA A 49 14.41 2.70 -1.00
CA ALA A 49 13.56 2.03 -0.02
C ALA A 49 12.29 1.43 -0.66
N LEU A 50 12.10 0.12 -0.54
CA LEU A 50 10.84 -0.57 -0.88
C LEU A 50 9.95 -0.70 0.35
N PHE A 51 8.65 -0.47 0.18
CA PHE A 51 7.67 -0.50 1.27
C PHE A 51 6.31 -0.98 0.78
N GLY A 52 5.39 -1.23 1.71
CA GLY A 52 4.05 -1.73 1.43
C GLY A 52 3.26 -0.88 0.43
N GLY A 53 2.59 -1.52 -0.52
CA GLY A 53 1.73 -0.84 -1.49
C GLY A 53 2.46 -0.10 -2.61
N VAL A 54 3.79 -0.25 -2.72
CA VAL A 54 4.56 0.23 -3.86
C VAL A 54 4.29 -0.62 -5.10
N ALA A 55 4.08 0.02 -6.24
CA ALA A 55 3.96 -0.65 -7.53
C ALA A 55 5.32 -1.18 -7.99
N ILE A 56 5.37 -2.44 -8.40
CA ILE A 56 6.63 -3.13 -8.72
C ILE A 56 6.63 -3.74 -10.12
N LYS A 57 7.84 -3.92 -10.64
CA LYS A 57 8.17 -4.79 -11.76
C LYS A 57 9.10 -5.90 -11.28
N THR A 58 8.91 -7.09 -11.81
CA THR A 58 9.73 -8.26 -11.54
C THR A 58 10.71 -8.51 -12.68
N THR A 59 11.95 -8.84 -12.34
CA THR A 59 12.99 -9.23 -13.29
C THR A 59 13.33 -10.71 -13.09
N MET A 60 13.51 -11.41 -14.20
CA MET A 60 14.00 -12.79 -14.18
C MET A 60 15.52 -12.81 -14.18
N GLY A 61 16.09 -13.79 -13.49
CA GLY A 61 17.53 -14.03 -13.50
C GLY A 61 18.05 -14.34 -14.91
N ALA A 62 19.31 -13.98 -15.14
CA ALA A 62 19.98 -14.27 -16.40
C ALA A 62 20.11 -15.79 -16.61
N LYS A 63 20.15 -16.21 -17.88
CA LYS A 63 20.30 -17.62 -18.26
C LYS A 63 21.49 -18.26 -17.52
N GLY A 64 21.23 -19.37 -16.81
CA GLY A 64 22.26 -20.14 -16.11
C GLY A 64 22.57 -19.69 -14.67
N ARG A 65 21.82 -18.73 -14.12
CA ARG A 65 21.91 -18.35 -12.70
C ARG A 65 20.79 -19.00 -11.89
N MET A 66 21.14 -19.51 -10.71
CA MET A 66 20.18 -19.87 -9.67
C MET A 66 20.02 -18.66 -8.75
N GLU A 67 18.94 -17.91 -8.92
CA GLU A 67 18.60 -16.79 -8.05
C GLU A 67 17.57 -17.23 -7.01
N LEU A 68 17.58 -16.57 -5.84
CA LEU A 68 16.72 -16.92 -4.70
C LEU A 68 15.22 -16.71 -4.98
N GLY A 69 14.89 -15.95 -6.03
CA GLY A 69 13.53 -15.65 -6.46
C GLY A 69 13.54 -14.60 -7.58
N ALA A 70 12.40 -13.99 -7.86
CA ALA A 70 12.35 -12.86 -8.79
C ALA A 70 12.97 -11.61 -8.14
N GLY A 71 13.76 -10.86 -8.92
CA GLY A 71 14.24 -9.54 -8.51
C GLY A 71 13.11 -8.51 -8.60
N VAL A 72 12.92 -7.72 -7.56
CA VAL A 72 11.84 -6.73 -7.47
C VAL A 72 12.43 -5.32 -7.55
N THR A 73 11.87 -4.48 -8.43
CA THR A 73 12.21 -3.07 -8.57
C THR A 73 10.94 -2.23 -8.65
N LYS A 74 11.02 -0.92 -8.35
CA LYS A 74 9.89 -0.01 -8.48
C LYS A 74 9.48 0.11 -9.96
N ALA A 75 8.18 0.05 -10.22
CA ALA A 75 7.65 0.40 -11.52
C ALA A 75 7.73 1.93 -11.70
N ALA A 76 8.06 2.38 -12.91
CA ALA A 76 8.14 3.80 -13.26
C ALA A 76 7.02 4.26 -14.21
N ALA A 77 6.27 3.30 -14.77
CA ALA A 77 5.18 3.54 -15.69
C ALA A 77 4.11 2.46 -15.52
N VAL A 78 2.86 2.77 -15.89
CA VAL A 78 1.72 1.85 -15.83
C VAL A 78 1.98 0.54 -16.58
N ALA A 79 2.65 0.61 -17.73
CA ALA A 79 3.00 -0.56 -18.54
C ALA A 79 3.98 -1.53 -17.84
N ASP A 80 4.75 -1.03 -16.86
CA ASP A 80 5.73 -1.84 -16.11
C ASP A 80 5.14 -2.43 -14.83
N VAL A 81 3.91 -2.06 -14.44
CA VAL A 81 3.30 -2.55 -13.20
C VAL A 81 2.94 -4.02 -13.37
N GLN A 82 3.60 -4.86 -12.58
CA GLN A 82 3.35 -6.31 -12.54
C GLN A 82 2.75 -6.75 -11.21
N GLY A 83 2.75 -5.90 -10.19
CA GLY A 83 2.21 -6.19 -8.87
C GLY A 83 2.49 -5.11 -7.86
N PHE A 84 2.23 -5.43 -6.59
CA PHE A 84 2.44 -4.54 -5.45
C PHE A 84 3.12 -5.26 -4.28
N VAL A 85 3.91 -4.52 -3.51
CA VAL A 85 4.59 -5.02 -2.31
C VAL A 85 3.62 -5.21 -1.15
N ILE A 86 3.78 -6.29 -0.39
CA ILE A 86 2.94 -6.62 0.76
C ILE A 86 3.69 -6.37 2.06
N ASP A 87 3.14 -5.50 2.91
CA ASP A 87 3.72 -5.12 4.19
C ASP A 87 3.64 -6.22 5.25
N SER A 88 2.48 -6.87 5.39
CA SER A 88 2.20 -7.82 6.50
C SER A 88 3.09 -9.08 6.57
N LYS A 89 3.96 -9.28 5.57
CA LYS A 89 4.91 -10.41 5.47
C LYS A 89 6.35 -9.93 5.24
N MET A 90 6.65 -8.65 5.39
CA MET A 90 8.01 -8.11 5.25
C MET A 90 8.85 -8.33 6.50
N TYR A 91 9.24 -9.59 6.76
CA TYR A 91 10.07 -9.96 7.92
C TYR A 91 11.51 -9.43 7.86
N HIS A 92 11.98 -9.05 6.67
CA HIS A 92 13.31 -8.46 6.45
C HIS A 92 13.28 -6.93 6.43
N ALA A 93 12.13 -6.30 6.65
CA ALA A 93 12.06 -4.85 6.69
C ALA A 93 12.73 -4.29 7.95
N VAL A 94 13.42 -3.16 7.79
CA VAL A 94 14.16 -2.48 8.84
C VAL A 94 13.48 -1.14 9.16
N VAL A 95 13.37 -0.87 10.45
CA VAL A 95 13.00 0.45 10.99
C VAL A 95 14.25 1.02 11.64
N THR A 96 14.66 2.21 11.20
CA THR A 96 15.81 2.98 11.69
C THR A 96 15.31 4.18 12.49
N ALA A 97 16.21 4.95 13.10
CA ALA A 97 15.82 6.16 13.83
C ALA A 97 15.21 7.27 12.94
N GLN A 98 15.42 7.21 11.63
CA GLN A 98 14.99 8.24 10.68
C GLN A 98 13.71 7.88 9.91
N ASN A 99 13.28 6.62 9.90
CA ASN A 99 12.03 6.15 9.30
C ASN A 99 11.14 5.54 10.38
N THR A 100 9.86 5.90 10.40
CA THR A 100 8.92 5.34 11.37
C THR A 100 8.21 4.09 10.85
N ALA A 101 8.27 3.84 9.54
CA ALA A 101 7.63 2.70 8.89
C ALA A 101 8.66 1.69 8.34
N PRO A 102 8.34 0.38 8.28
CA PRO A 102 9.24 -0.64 7.77
C PRO A 102 9.61 -0.41 6.31
N GLN A 103 10.90 -0.50 6.01
CA GLN A 103 11.40 -0.45 4.63
C GLN A 103 12.39 -1.57 4.36
N VAL A 104 12.41 -2.05 3.13
CA VAL A 104 13.31 -3.09 2.63
C VAL A 104 14.43 -2.42 1.85
N ALA A 105 15.68 -2.77 2.20
CA ALA A 105 16.87 -2.30 1.52
C ALA A 105 17.23 -3.19 0.33
N LEU A 106 18.29 -2.83 -0.39
CA LEU A 106 18.79 -3.63 -1.51
C LEU A 106 19.19 -5.04 -1.02
N HIS A 107 18.82 -6.06 -1.79
CA HIS A 107 19.07 -7.49 -1.55
C HIS A 107 18.30 -8.14 -0.40
N ASP A 108 17.45 -7.41 0.31
CA ASP A 108 16.58 -8.00 1.32
C ASP A 108 15.40 -8.76 0.70
N GLY A 109 14.83 -9.71 1.46
CA GLY A 109 13.67 -10.48 1.04
C GLY A 109 12.39 -9.64 1.01
N VAL A 110 11.64 -9.70 -0.10
CA VAL A 110 10.39 -8.96 -0.31
C VAL A 110 9.27 -9.92 -0.65
N HIS A 111 8.09 -9.66 -0.09
CA HIS A 111 6.85 -10.34 -0.48
C HIS A 111 6.00 -9.41 -1.33
N PHE A 112 5.39 -9.96 -2.38
CA PHE A 112 4.56 -9.21 -3.29
C PHE A 112 3.41 -10.06 -3.83
N ALA A 113 2.38 -9.40 -4.34
CA ALA A 113 1.31 -10.02 -5.11
C ALA A 113 1.33 -9.49 -6.54
N ARG A 114 1.25 -10.42 -7.50
CA ARG A 114 1.15 -10.07 -8.92
C ARG A 114 -0.28 -9.68 -9.29
N ILE A 115 -0.39 -8.86 -10.33
CA ILE A 115 -1.67 -8.65 -11.02
C ILE A 115 -2.18 -9.99 -11.56
N GLY A 116 -3.47 -10.24 -11.43
CA GLY A 116 -4.15 -11.51 -11.74
C GLY A 116 -4.21 -12.50 -10.58
N SER A 117 -3.55 -12.22 -9.45
CA SER A 117 -3.56 -13.08 -8.26
C SER A 117 -4.89 -13.08 -7.50
N ARG A 118 -5.79 -12.13 -7.80
CA ARG A 118 -7.08 -11.92 -7.13
C ARG A 118 -6.95 -11.53 -5.65
N VAL A 119 -5.74 -11.27 -5.17
CA VAL A 119 -5.48 -10.82 -3.79
C VAL A 119 -6.12 -9.46 -3.61
N ARG A 120 -6.78 -9.26 -2.46
CA ARG A 120 -7.24 -7.95 -2.03
C ARG A 120 -6.23 -7.33 -1.07
N MET A 121 -5.88 -6.08 -1.29
CA MET A 121 -4.95 -5.35 -0.44
C MET A 121 -5.33 -3.89 -0.26
N TYR A 122 -4.85 -3.29 0.80
CA TYR A 122 -4.99 -1.87 1.09
C TYR A 122 -3.92 -1.07 0.34
N LEU A 123 -4.33 -0.09 -0.47
CA LEU A 123 -3.45 0.85 -1.15
C LEU A 123 -3.84 2.29 -0.77
N GLY A 124 -2.86 3.18 -0.65
CA GLY A 124 -3.13 4.60 -0.48
C GLY A 124 -3.85 5.15 -1.72
N ILE A 125 -4.79 6.07 -1.53
CA ILE A 125 -5.53 6.74 -2.60
C ILE A 125 -5.45 8.24 -2.40
N ASP A 126 -5.42 8.99 -3.50
CA ASP A 126 -5.46 10.44 -3.43
C ASP A 126 -6.77 10.92 -2.77
N PRO A 127 -6.72 11.83 -1.78
CA PRO A 127 -7.91 12.26 -1.06
C PRO A 127 -8.98 12.89 -1.94
N THR A 128 -8.60 13.66 -2.96
CA THR A 128 -9.59 14.29 -3.84
C THR A 128 -10.30 13.27 -4.72
N PHE A 129 -9.60 12.19 -5.09
CA PHE A 129 -10.19 11.12 -5.86
C PHE A 129 -11.03 10.18 -5.00
N ALA A 130 -10.63 9.91 -3.76
CA ALA A 130 -11.37 9.08 -2.81
C ALA A 130 -12.82 9.56 -2.64
N GLU A 131 -13.03 10.88 -2.50
CA GLU A 131 -14.35 11.51 -2.39
C GLU A 131 -15.29 11.18 -3.57
N THR A 132 -14.75 10.93 -4.76
CA THR A 132 -15.53 10.62 -5.96
C THR A 132 -15.90 9.14 -6.09
N LEU A 133 -15.24 8.28 -5.33
CA LEU A 133 -15.33 6.81 -5.44
C LEU A 133 -16.33 6.19 -4.47
N TYR A 134 -16.78 6.93 -3.45
CA TYR A 134 -17.79 6.46 -2.50
C TYR A 134 -19.10 6.13 -3.23
N GLY A 135 -19.40 4.82 -3.35
CA GLY A 135 -20.59 4.33 -4.05
C GLY A 135 -20.41 4.08 -5.55
N ALA A 136 -19.20 4.25 -6.11
CA ALA A 136 -18.89 4.03 -7.52
C ALA A 136 -17.79 2.95 -7.73
N PRO A 137 -18.10 1.66 -7.46
CA PRO A 137 -17.15 0.57 -7.67
C PRO A 137 -16.80 0.42 -9.17
N ASN A 138 -15.59 -0.09 -9.45
CA ASN A 138 -15.07 -0.33 -10.81
C ASN A 138 -14.75 0.92 -11.65
N THR A 139 -14.51 2.06 -11.01
CA THR A 139 -13.95 3.24 -11.69
C THR A 139 -12.52 2.92 -12.16
N PRO A 140 -12.14 3.20 -13.43
CA PRO A 140 -10.78 2.99 -13.90
C PRO A 140 -9.79 3.88 -13.14
N VAL A 141 -8.70 3.29 -12.66
CA VAL A 141 -7.71 3.97 -11.82
C VAL A 141 -6.32 3.94 -12.45
N SER A 142 -5.53 4.95 -12.12
CA SER A 142 -4.08 5.01 -12.38
C SER A 142 -3.31 5.03 -11.05
N PHE A 143 -1.99 5.05 -11.11
CA PHE A 143 -1.11 5.10 -9.94
C PHE A 143 -0.03 6.17 -10.13
N ASP A 144 0.09 7.02 -9.11
CA ASP A 144 1.15 8.01 -9.02
C ASP A 144 2.41 7.33 -8.46
N PHE A 145 3.42 7.13 -9.31
CA PHE A 145 4.71 6.53 -8.92
C PHE A 145 5.58 7.45 -8.06
N THR A 146 5.28 8.74 -7.98
CA THR A 146 6.02 9.68 -7.14
C THR A 146 5.50 9.61 -5.70
N LYS A 147 4.18 9.69 -5.54
CA LYS A 147 3.52 9.65 -4.23
C LYS A 147 3.17 8.24 -3.76
N GLN A 148 3.26 7.24 -4.64
CA GLN A 148 2.94 5.83 -4.38
C GLN A 148 1.48 5.65 -3.90
N GLN A 149 0.54 6.26 -4.63
CA GLN A 149 -0.89 6.25 -4.34
C GLN A 149 -1.73 6.11 -5.60
N ILE A 150 -2.97 5.65 -5.44
CA ILE A 150 -3.97 5.57 -6.51
C ILE A 150 -4.51 6.95 -6.85
N ILE A 151 -4.69 7.22 -8.15
CA ILE A 151 -5.26 8.45 -8.69
C ILE A 151 -6.32 8.14 -9.74
N ALA A 152 -7.12 9.15 -10.10
CA ALA A 152 -8.04 9.07 -11.23
C ALA A 152 -7.26 8.84 -12.54
N SER A 153 -7.74 7.91 -13.36
CA SER A 153 -7.19 7.77 -14.71
C SER A 153 -7.54 8.98 -15.57
N THR A 154 -6.56 9.50 -16.33
CA THR A 154 -6.76 10.61 -17.27
C THR A 154 -6.96 10.15 -18.72
N GLY A 155 -6.83 8.84 -18.99
CA GLY A 155 -6.96 8.25 -20.32
C GLY A 155 -6.77 6.73 -20.34
N ALA A 156 -7.21 6.09 -21.42
CA ALA A 156 -7.25 4.62 -21.51
C ALA A 156 -5.88 3.92 -21.40
N THR A 157 -4.79 4.60 -21.75
CA THR A 157 -3.42 4.06 -21.70
C THR A 157 -2.78 4.14 -20.31
N ASP A 158 -3.42 4.86 -19.38
CA ASP A 158 -2.93 5.12 -18.02
C ASP A 158 -3.69 4.27 -16.99
N VAL A 159 -4.52 3.33 -17.43
CA VAL A 159 -5.32 2.48 -16.55
C VAL A 159 -4.49 1.28 -16.09
N ILE A 160 -4.39 1.10 -14.78
CA ILE A 160 -3.80 -0.10 -14.19
C ILE A 160 -4.87 -1.19 -14.11
N PRO A 161 -4.52 -2.46 -14.38
CA PRO A 161 -5.47 -3.58 -14.37
C PRO A 161 -5.84 -4.02 -12.94
N VAL A 162 -6.36 -3.11 -12.13
CA VAL A 162 -6.84 -3.36 -10.77
C VAL A 162 -8.25 -2.81 -10.59
N THR A 163 -9.01 -3.43 -9.69
CA THR A 163 -10.37 -2.98 -9.37
C THR A 163 -10.46 -2.53 -7.92
N VAL A 164 -10.90 -1.29 -7.69
CA VAL A 164 -11.20 -0.77 -6.36
C VAL A 164 -12.56 -1.30 -5.90
N THR A 165 -12.58 -1.96 -4.75
CA THR A 165 -13.81 -2.57 -4.20
C THR A 165 -14.40 -1.77 -3.05
N GLU A 166 -13.55 -1.18 -2.20
CA GLU A 166 -13.96 -0.43 -1.00
C GLU A 166 -13.01 0.76 -0.80
N VAL A 167 -13.50 1.83 -0.20
CA VAL A 167 -12.70 3.01 0.15
C VAL A 167 -13.01 3.41 1.59
N PHE A 168 -11.97 3.69 2.35
CA PHE A 168 -12.04 4.16 3.73
C PHE A 168 -11.46 5.58 3.79
N GLU A 169 -12.16 6.48 4.49
CA GLU A 169 -11.76 7.89 4.66
C GLU A 169 -10.46 8.04 5.46
N ASP A 170 -10.23 7.14 6.42
CA ASP A 170 -9.14 7.25 7.39
C ASP A 170 -8.48 5.89 7.63
N GLY A 171 -7.30 5.72 7.04
CA GLY A 171 -6.42 4.57 7.22
C GLY A 171 -4.97 5.00 7.40
N ILE A 172 -4.09 4.02 7.60
CA ILE A 172 -2.65 4.25 7.79
C ILE A 172 -1.97 4.21 6.42
N THR A 173 -1.45 5.34 5.97
CA THR A 173 -0.73 5.46 4.69
C THR A 173 0.79 5.47 4.92
N LEU A 174 1.54 5.13 3.89
CA LEU A 174 3.00 5.16 3.89
C LEU A 174 3.47 6.35 3.06
N VAL A 175 4.09 7.33 3.71
CA VAL A 175 4.57 8.56 3.09
C VAL A 175 6.05 8.38 2.77
N TYR A 176 6.37 8.35 1.49
CA TYR A 176 7.75 8.23 1.02
C TYR A 176 8.37 9.61 0.76
N ASN A 177 9.52 9.87 1.39
CA ASN A 177 10.33 11.04 1.11
C ASN A 177 11.52 10.65 0.23
N ALA A 178 11.44 10.98 -1.07
CA ALA A 178 12.48 10.67 -2.04
C ALA A 178 13.82 11.39 -1.79
N ALA A 179 13.84 12.50 -1.03
CA ALA A 179 15.06 13.24 -0.75
C ALA A 179 15.92 12.58 0.34
N SER A 180 15.28 11.92 1.31
CA SER A 180 15.95 11.23 2.42
C SER A 180 15.90 9.71 2.32
N ASP A 181 15.19 9.17 1.32
CA ASP A 181 14.91 7.74 1.15
C ASP A 181 14.32 7.08 2.41
N THR A 182 13.40 7.80 3.05
CA THR A 182 12.75 7.38 4.30
C THR A 182 11.25 7.22 4.11
N VAL A 183 10.68 6.21 4.76
CA VAL A 183 9.23 5.98 4.80
C VAL A 183 8.69 6.27 6.20
N THR A 184 7.63 7.08 6.28
CA THR A 184 6.95 7.39 7.54
C THR A 184 5.48 7.01 7.50
N TYR A 185 4.89 6.80 8.67
CA TYR A 185 3.46 6.58 8.78
C TYR A 185 2.73 7.91 8.66
N GLY A 186 1.76 7.94 7.75
CA GLY A 186 0.79 9.02 7.61
C GLY A 186 -0.62 8.52 7.92
N ARG A 187 -1.56 9.46 7.85
CA ARG A 187 -3.00 9.18 7.84
C ARG A 187 -3.60 9.76 6.57
N GLY A 188 -4.55 9.03 6.00
CA GLY A 188 -5.24 9.43 4.80
C GLY A 188 -6.17 8.34 4.30
N PRO A 189 -6.86 8.57 3.18
CA PRO A 189 -7.79 7.60 2.65
C PRO A 189 -7.05 6.40 2.06
N VAL A 190 -7.65 5.24 2.22
CA VAL A 190 -7.11 3.95 1.80
C VAL A 190 -8.18 3.20 1.02
N ALA A 191 -7.81 2.68 -0.14
CA ALA A 191 -8.67 1.86 -0.99
C ALA A 191 -8.33 0.38 -0.82
N VAL A 192 -9.35 -0.48 -0.80
CA VAL A 192 -9.20 -1.92 -1.00
C VAL A 192 -9.21 -2.21 -2.48
N VAL A 193 -8.13 -2.82 -2.93
CA VAL A 193 -7.85 -3.05 -4.34
C VAL A 193 -7.67 -4.52 -4.56
N ARG A 194 -8.37 -5.03 -5.56
CA ARG A 194 -8.20 -6.40 -6.04
C ARG A 194 -7.25 -6.40 -7.23
N LEU A 195 -6.22 -7.23 -7.11
CA LEU A 195 -5.16 -7.43 -8.10
C LEU A 195 -5.50 -8.50 -9.14
#